data_AF-A0A1B6EZ61-F1
#
_entry.id   AF-A0A1B6EZ61-F1
#
_cell.length_a   1.000
_cell.length_b   1.000
_cell.length_c   1.000
_cell.angle_alpha   90.00
_cell.angle_beta   90.00
_cell.angle_gamma   90.00
#
_symmetry.space_group_name_H-M   'P 1'
#
loop_
_entity.id
_entity.type
_entity.pdbx_description
1 polymer ?
#
loop_
_entity_poly.entity_id
_entity_poly.type
_entity_poly.pdbx_seq_one_letter_code
_entity_poly.pdbx_strand_id
1 'polypeptide(L)'
;PRKLQRQRSKKRPSQYMDEEAFTLKQEYLRALNNYEQTGNLRDKEEMTSKKKIYDLRLRALQKKTNADRIAMSKNKPKTLWTIINEERQARGCERALIQLNTETGIEENAGKVAEMLNEYFA
;
A
#
# COMPACT_ATOMS: atom_id res chain seq x y z
N PRO A 1 17.71 26.54 22.44
CA PRO A 1 18.04 26.33 21.01
C PRO A 1 17.20 25.20 20.37
N ARG A 2 16.17 25.55 19.58
CA ARG A 2 15.33 24.57 18.85
C ARG A 2 16.04 24.15 17.55
N LYS A 3 16.33 22.86 17.39
CA LYS A 3 16.95 22.31 16.18
C LYS A 3 15.94 22.30 15.04
N LEU A 4 16.23 22.99 13.95
CA LEU A 4 15.46 22.93 12.70
C LEU A 4 15.61 21.53 12.10
N GLN A 5 14.58 20.69 12.27
CA GLN A 5 14.56 19.34 11.75
C GLN A 5 14.22 19.40 10.26
N ARG A 6 15.24 19.23 9.40
CA ARG A 6 15.09 19.12 7.95
C ARG A 6 14.12 17.99 7.62
N GLN A 7 12.95 18.32 7.07
CA GLN A 7 12.04 17.33 6.50
C GLN A 7 12.68 16.75 5.23
N ARG A 8 13.16 15.51 5.31
CA ARG A 8 13.58 14.77 4.12
C ARG A 8 12.33 14.17 3.50
N SER A 9 11.97 14.61 2.29
CA SER A 9 10.96 13.92 1.49
C SER A 9 11.48 12.51 1.21
N LYS A 10 10.80 11.51 1.79
CA LYS A 10 11.10 10.11 1.51
C LYS A 10 10.64 9.82 0.09
N LYS A 11 11.58 9.75 -0.87
CA LYS A 11 11.28 9.23 -2.20
C LYS A 11 10.82 7.78 -2.03
N ARG A 12 9.61 7.47 -2.48
CA ARG A 12 9.08 6.10 -2.43
C ARG A 12 9.99 5.22 -3.31
N PRO A 13 10.47 4.06 -2.82
CA PRO A 13 11.34 3.21 -3.60
C PRO A 13 10.61 2.71 -4.86
N SER A 14 11.28 2.82 -6.01
CA SER A 14 10.84 2.41 -7.35
C SER A 14 10.65 0.89 -7.53
N GLN A 15 10.61 0.11 -6.45
CA GLN A 15 10.47 -1.35 -6.43
C GLN A 15 9.12 -1.86 -6.97
N TYR A 16 8.24 -0.98 -7.44
CA TYR A 16 6.88 -1.31 -7.87
C TYR A 16 6.76 -1.79 -9.32
N MET A 17 7.88 -2.06 -10.02
CA MET A 17 7.90 -2.45 -11.44
C MET A 17 8.43 -3.87 -11.67
N ASP A 18 7.99 -4.84 -10.88
CA ASP A 18 8.14 -6.25 -11.26
C ASP A 18 6.93 -6.63 -12.14
N GLU A 19 7.16 -6.85 -13.44
CA GLU A 19 6.11 -7.16 -14.41
C GLU A 19 5.32 -8.40 -14.01
N GLU A 20 5.99 -9.42 -13.46
CA GLU A 20 5.39 -10.65 -12.97
C GLU A 20 4.46 -10.40 -11.76
N ALA A 21 4.86 -9.53 -10.82
CA ALA A 21 3.98 -9.14 -9.72
C ALA A 21 2.75 -8.36 -10.22
N PHE A 22 2.91 -7.58 -11.30
CA PHE A 22 1.80 -6.85 -11.91
C PHE A 22 0.81 -7.78 -12.60
N THR A 23 1.27 -8.77 -13.37
CA THR A 23 0.39 -9.77 -14.00
C THR A 23 -0.37 -10.58 -12.95
N LEU A 24 0.34 -11.07 -11.92
CA LEU A 24 -0.29 -11.80 -10.80
C LEU A 24 -1.34 -10.96 -10.06
N LYS A 25 -1.09 -9.66 -9.91
CA LYS A 25 -2.09 -8.72 -9.35
C LYS A 25 -3.32 -8.64 -10.24
N GLN A 26 -3.15 -8.50 -11.55
CA GLN A 26 -4.28 -8.45 -12.49
C GLN A 26 -5.09 -9.75 -12.46
N GLU A 27 -4.44 -10.90 -12.42
CA GLU A 27 -5.11 -12.20 -12.32
C GLU A 27 -5.91 -12.36 -11.04
N TYR A 28 -5.35 -11.93 -9.90
CA TYR A 28 -6.06 -11.90 -8.63
C TYR A 28 -7.29 -10.98 -8.70
N LEU A 29 -7.15 -9.76 -9.22
CA LEU A 29 -8.27 -8.81 -9.33
C LEU A 29 -9.37 -9.33 -10.25
N ARG A 30 -9.03 -10.01 -11.35
CA ARG A 30 -10.02 -10.67 -12.22
C ARG A 30 -10.79 -11.75 -11.46
N ALA A 31 -10.09 -12.62 -10.73
CA ALA A 31 -10.74 -13.68 -9.95
C ALA A 31 -11.57 -13.12 -8.79
N LEU A 32 -11.15 -12.01 -8.18
CA LEU A 32 -11.93 -11.30 -7.17
C LEU A 32 -13.25 -10.78 -7.76
N ASN A 33 -13.19 -10.08 -8.90
CA ASN A 33 -14.40 -9.57 -9.57
C ASN A 33 -15.34 -10.71 -9.96
N ASN A 34 -14.79 -11.83 -10.48
CA ASN A 34 -15.61 -13.01 -10.80
C ASN A 34 -16.32 -13.55 -9.56
N TYR A 35 -15.62 -13.71 -8.43
CA TYR A 35 -16.23 -14.15 -7.18
C TYR A 35 -17.29 -13.17 -6.65
N GLU A 36 -17.05 -11.86 -6.77
CA GLU A 36 -18.03 -10.83 -6.37
C GLU A 36 -19.29 -10.88 -7.24
N GLN A 37 -19.16 -11.23 -8.53
CA GLN A 37 -20.29 -11.37 -9.45
C GLN A 37 -21.07 -12.67 -9.25
N THR A 38 -20.38 -13.79 -9.02
CA THR A 38 -21.02 -15.12 -8.98
C THR A 38 -21.40 -15.57 -7.57
N GLY A 39 -20.64 -15.15 -6.54
CA GLY A 39 -20.76 -15.65 -5.17
C GLY A 39 -20.36 -17.11 -4.96
N ASN A 40 -19.83 -17.80 -5.99
CA ASN A 40 -19.60 -19.24 -5.96
C ASN A 40 -18.36 -19.64 -5.13
N LEU A 41 -18.43 -20.79 -4.48
CA LEU A 41 -17.32 -21.36 -3.68
C LEU A 41 -16.09 -21.69 -4.53
N ARG A 42 -16.29 -22.19 -5.76
CA ARG A 42 -15.18 -22.52 -6.68
C ARG A 42 -14.38 -21.27 -7.07
N ASP A 43 -15.08 -20.17 -7.34
CA ASP A 43 -14.46 -18.89 -7.69
C ASP A 43 -13.73 -18.28 -6.49
N LYS A 44 -14.25 -18.52 -5.27
CA LYS A 44 -13.56 -18.17 -4.02
C LYS A 44 -12.24 -18.92 -3.86
N GLU A 45 -12.22 -20.22 -4.11
CA GLU A 45 -11.00 -21.03 -4.05
C GLU A 45 -9.95 -20.53 -5.05
N GLU A 46 -10.37 -20.24 -6.28
CA GLU A 46 -9.50 -19.67 -7.32
C GLU A 46 -8.93 -18.30 -6.91
N MET A 47 -9.79 -17.40 -6.42
CA MET A 47 -9.40 -16.09 -5.92
C MET A 47 -8.38 -16.19 -4.78
N THR A 48 -8.63 -17.06 -3.79
CA THR A 48 -7.72 -17.25 -2.66
C THR A 48 -6.37 -17.82 -3.08
N SER A 49 -6.36 -18.75 -4.04
CA SER A 49 -5.13 -19.31 -4.61
C SER A 49 -4.32 -18.22 -5.32
N LYS A 50 -4.94 -17.44 -6.20
CA LYS A 50 -4.27 -16.35 -6.93
C LYS A 50 -3.76 -15.26 -5.98
N LYS A 51 -4.54 -14.90 -4.96
CA LYS A 51 -4.10 -13.97 -3.90
C LYS A 51 -2.86 -14.48 -3.19
N LYS A 52 -2.83 -15.77 -2.84
CA LYS A 52 -1.69 -16.39 -2.16
C LYS A 52 -0.43 -16.31 -3.02
N ILE A 53 -0.52 -16.60 -4.32
CA ILE A 53 0.61 -16.53 -5.25
C ILE A 53 1.14 -15.09 -5.33
N TYR A 54 0.25 -14.11 -5.47
CA TYR A 54 0.62 -12.70 -5.48
C TYR A 54 1.33 -12.26 -4.19
N ASP A 55 0.75 -12.60 -3.02
CA ASP A 55 1.33 -12.27 -1.71
C ASP A 55 2.72 -12.91 -1.52
N LEU A 56 2.91 -14.15 -1.98
CA LEU A 56 4.21 -14.82 -1.96
C LEU A 56 5.23 -14.12 -2.85
N ARG A 57 4.83 -13.69 -4.05
CA ARG A 57 5.71 -12.96 -4.97
C ARG A 57 6.17 -11.63 -4.36
N LEU A 58 5.26 -10.87 -3.76
CA LEU A 58 5.62 -9.62 -3.06
C LEU A 58 6.63 -9.85 -1.93
N ARG A 59 6.43 -10.89 -1.12
CA ARG A 59 7.39 -11.24 -0.06
C ARG A 59 8.75 -11.63 -0.62
N ALA A 60 8.79 -12.36 -1.73
CA ALA A 60 10.04 -12.73 -2.39
C ALA A 60 10.79 -11.49 -2.92
N LEU A 61 10.07 -10.56 -3.56
CA LEU A 61 10.64 -9.31 -4.06
C LEU A 61 11.21 -8.45 -2.93
N GLN A 62 10.47 -8.30 -1.83
CA GLN A 62 10.94 -7.59 -0.63
C GLN A 62 12.21 -8.22 -0.07
N LYS A 63 12.24 -9.55 0.10
CA LYS A 63 13.43 -10.28 0.56
C LYS A 63 14.63 -10.02 -0.35
N LYS A 64 14.44 -10.13 -1.67
CA LYS A 64 15.48 -9.89 -2.66
C LYS A 64 16.05 -8.49 -2.53
N THR A 65 15.21 -7.46 -2.55
CA THR A 65 15.71 -6.09 -2.45
C THR A 65 16.33 -5.77 -1.11
N ASN A 66 15.82 -6.33 -0.01
CA ASN A 66 16.46 -6.19 1.29
C ASN A 66 17.86 -6.85 1.30
N ALA A 67 18.01 -8.03 0.69
CA ALA A 67 19.30 -8.68 0.53
C ALA A 67 20.27 -7.83 -0.31
N ASP A 68 19.81 -7.31 -1.46
CA ASP A 68 20.59 -6.42 -2.32
C ASP A 68 21.01 -5.14 -1.58
N ARG A 69 20.09 -4.54 -0.82
CA ARG A 69 20.35 -3.34 0.00
C ARG A 69 21.42 -3.59 1.06
N ILE A 70 21.40 -4.75 1.70
CA ILE A 70 22.43 -5.13 2.68
C ILE A 70 23.77 -5.36 1.96
N ALA A 71 23.77 -6.08 0.84
CA ALA A 71 24.98 -6.42 0.08
C ALA A 71 25.71 -5.19 -0.47
N MET A 72 24.97 -4.23 -1.01
CA MET A 72 25.51 -2.98 -1.58
C MET A 72 25.87 -1.93 -0.51
N SER A 73 25.51 -2.15 0.76
CA SER A 73 25.74 -1.16 1.80
C SER A 73 27.18 -1.14 2.32
N LYS A 74 27.72 0.07 2.49
CA LYS A 74 29.02 0.29 3.14
C LYS A 74 29.01 -0.10 4.63
N ASN A 75 27.86 0.03 5.30
CA ASN A 75 27.69 -0.34 6.71
C ASN A 75 26.50 -1.30 6.86
N LYS A 76 26.79 -2.60 6.87
CA LYS A 76 25.80 -3.67 6.92
C LYS A 76 24.98 -3.66 8.23
N PRO A 77 25.59 -3.53 9.43
CA PRO A 77 24.82 -3.48 10.68
C PRO A 77 23.82 -2.33 10.72
N LYS A 78 24.23 -1.13 10.30
CA LYS A 78 23.34 0.05 10.28
C LYS A 78 22.18 -0.12 9.29
N THR A 79 22.48 -0.69 8.12
CA THR A 79 21.47 -0.97 7.09
C THR A 79 20.46 -2.01 7.58
N LEU A 80 20.94 -3.07 8.25
CA LEU A 80 20.08 -4.08 8.85
C LEU A 80 19.14 -3.48 9.91
N TRP A 81 19.67 -2.67 10.82
CA TRP A 81 18.85 -1.96 11.80
C TRP A 81 17.82 -1.03 11.16
N THR A 82 18.16 -0.41 10.04
CA THR A 82 17.23 0.43 9.27
C THR A 82 16.10 -0.41 8.66
N ILE A 83 16.40 -1.57 8.06
CA ILE A 83 15.39 -2.53 7.57
C ILE A 83 14.46 -2.94 8.71
N ILE A 84 15.01 -3.38 9.84
CA ILE A 84 14.21 -3.86 10.99
C ILE A 84 13.29 -2.75 11.51
N ASN A 85 13.79 -1.52 11.63
CA ASN A 85 12.98 -0.39 12.08
C ASN A 85 11.89 -0.02 11.07
N GLU A 86 12.17 -0.07 9.77
CA GLU A 86 11.17 0.18 8.72
C GLU A 86 10.06 -0.88 8.73
N GLU A 87 10.41 -2.17 8.86
CA GLU A 87 9.45 -3.27 9.00
C GLU A 87 8.63 -3.15 10.29
N ARG A 88 9.25 -2.78 11.41
CA ARG A 88 8.55 -2.60 12.69
C ARG A 88 7.63 -1.38 12.72
N GLN A 89 7.95 -0.34 11.94
CA GLN A 89 7.09 0.83 11.76
C GLN A 89 5.95 0.57 10.77
N ALA A 90 5.72 -0.67 10.33
CA ALA A 90 4.69 -1.00 9.36
C ALA A 90 3.33 -0.36 9.70
N ARG A 91 2.89 0.48 8.76
CA ARG A 91 1.50 0.87 8.50
C ARG A 91 0.83 1.55 9.70
N GLY A 92 1.40 2.66 10.15
CA GLY A 92 0.51 3.78 10.44
C GLY A 92 -0.34 3.97 9.19
N CYS A 93 -1.59 3.52 9.22
CA CYS A 93 -2.60 3.97 8.29
C CYS A 93 -2.45 5.50 8.38
N GLU A 94 -1.86 6.14 7.38
CA GLU A 94 -2.13 7.55 7.15
C GLU A 94 -3.65 7.53 7.04
N ARG A 95 -4.33 7.87 8.16
CA ARG A 95 -5.78 7.99 8.17
C ARG A 95 -6.02 8.90 6.99
N ALA A 96 -6.65 8.38 5.95
CA ALA A 96 -7.05 9.19 4.83
C ALA A 96 -7.90 10.28 5.46
N LEU A 97 -7.33 11.48 5.58
CA LEU A 97 -8.08 12.67 5.95
C LEU A 97 -9.04 12.82 4.78
N ILE A 98 -10.30 12.45 5.00
CA ILE A 98 -11.35 12.63 4.02
C ILE A 98 -11.50 14.15 3.90
N GLN A 99 -11.02 14.71 2.80
CA GLN A 99 -11.10 16.12 2.49
C GLN A 99 -11.99 16.28 1.26
N LEU A 100 -13.01 17.13 1.38
CA LEU A 100 -13.87 17.53 0.26
C LEU A 100 -13.53 18.97 -0.10
N ASN A 101 -13.13 19.21 -1.34
CA ASN A 101 -12.88 20.55 -1.84
C ASN A 101 -14.15 21.08 -2.51
N THR A 102 -14.72 22.14 -1.94
CA THR A 102 -15.92 22.81 -2.45
C THR A 102 -15.64 24.27 -2.74
N GLU A 103 -16.55 24.95 -3.45
CA GLU A 103 -16.38 26.37 -3.82
C GLU A 103 -16.19 27.29 -2.60
N THR A 104 -16.67 26.88 -1.43
CA THR A 104 -16.57 27.61 -0.16
C THR A 104 -15.34 27.22 0.69
N GLY A 105 -14.57 26.20 0.29
CA GLY A 105 -13.34 25.78 0.96
C GLY A 105 -13.12 24.27 1.06
N ILE A 106 -12.03 23.89 1.75
CA ILE A 106 -11.65 22.50 2.05
C ILE A 106 -12.31 22.10 3.38
N GLU A 107 -13.22 21.12 3.33
CA GLU A 107 -13.86 20.54 4.50
C GLU A 107 -13.19 19.20 4.86
N GLU A 108 -12.61 19.13 6.06
CA GLU A 108 -11.90 17.95 6.57
C GLU A 108 -12.73 17.13 7.59
N ASN A 109 -13.91 17.64 7.96
CA ASN A 109 -14.77 16.98 8.91
C ASN A 109 -15.60 15.90 8.22
N ALA A 110 -15.32 14.63 8.53
CA ALA A 110 -15.97 13.47 7.92
C ALA A 110 -17.51 13.50 8.01
N GLY A 111 -18.08 14.06 9.09
CA GLY A 111 -19.54 14.17 9.23
C GLY A 111 -20.16 15.13 8.23
N LYS A 112 -19.57 16.32 8.11
CA LYS A 112 -20.01 17.32 7.12
C LYS A 112 -19.82 16.85 5.69
N VAL A 113 -18.69 16.18 5.39
CA VAL A 113 -18.46 15.59 4.07
C VAL A 113 -19.55 14.58 3.73
N ALA A 114 -19.95 13.73 4.69
CA ALA A 114 -21.05 12.78 4.48
C ALA A 114 -22.39 13.49 4.25
N GLU A 115 -22.72 14.54 5.01
CA GLU A 115 -23.93 15.34 4.81
C GLU A 115 -23.97 15.99 3.43
N MET A 116 -22.87 16.64 3.00
CA MET A 116 -22.78 17.26 1.68
C MET A 116 -22.92 16.25 0.53
N LEU A 117 -22.32 15.06 0.69
CA LEU A 117 -22.48 13.98 -0.29
C LEU A 117 -23.92 13.46 -0.31
N ASN A 118 -24.56 13.31 0.85
CA ASN A 118 -25.95 12.88 0.92
C ASN A 118 -26.87 13.91 0.26
N GLU A 119 -26.65 15.22 0.45
CA GLU A 119 -27.42 16.27 -0.22
C GLU A 119 -27.21 16.29 -1.74
N TYR A 120 -25.99 16.03 -2.22
CA TYR A 120 -25.70 16.05 -3.65
C TYR A 120 -26.28 14.85 -4.41
N PHE A 121 -26.33 13.68 -3.78
CA PHE A 121 -26.78 12.42 -4.41
C PHE A 121 -28.21 11.99 -4.03
N ALA A 122 -28.87 12.71 -3.13
CA ALA A 122 -30.30 12.52 -2.84
C ALA A 122 -31.18 12.98 -4.01
#